data_AF-A5DRT8-F1
#
_entry.id   AF-A5DRT8-F1
#
_cell.length_a   1.000
_cell.length_b   1.000
_cell.length_c   1.000
_cell.angle_alpha   90.00
_cell.angle_beta   90.00
_cell.angle_gamma   90.00
#
_symmetry.space_group_name_H-M   'P 1'
#
loop_
_entity.id
_entity.type
_entity.pdbx_description
1 polymer ?
#
loop_
_entity_poly.entity_id
_entity_poly.type
_entity_poly.pdbx_seq_one_letter_code
_entity_poly.pdbx_strand_id
1 'polypeptide(L)'
;MTQSDVELQLQRLEGTNINSTEADIHLDGGAGEEEEELNGPLLIEQLEGNGVTASDIKKLKSEGFHTIESIAYTPRRHLMTVKGISEAKAEKISLEAAKLVPLGFTTASEFHSRRSELICLTTGSKQLDTLLGGGIETGSITEVFGEFRTGKSQLCHTLSVTCQLPIDMGGGEGKCLYIDTEGTFRPNRLVSIAERYGLNANDCLDNVAYARAYNAEHQLNLLNLAAEMMAESRFSLLIVDSIMSLYRTDYAGRGELSARQTSVAKFMRTLQRLADEFGIAVVITNQVVAQVDGMSGMYNPDPKKPIGGNIIAHSSTTRLSFKKGRAETRICKIYDSPCLPESECVFAIYEDGIGDPKVEDD
;
A
#
# COMPACT_ATOMS: atom_id res chain seq x y z
N MET A 1 20.01 -44.00 22.62
CA MET A 1 18.97 -44.07 23.65
C MET A 1 17.92 -45.03 23.17
N THR A 2 17.64 -46.05 23.96
CA THR A 2 16.71 -47.11 23.60
C THR A 2 15.28 -46.69 23.92
N GLN A 3 14.30 -47.26 23.23
CA GLN A 3 12.88 -46.96 23.39
C GLN A 3 12.38 -47.14 24.84
N SER A 4 13.09 -47.92 25.65
CA SER A 4 12.86 -48.11 27.09
C SER A 4 13.28 -46.94 27.98
N ASP A 5 14.13 -46.03 27.50
CA ASP A 5 14.62 -44.88 28.29
C ASP A 5 13.62 -43.71 28.29
N VAL A 6 12.69 -43.68 27.33
CA VAL A 6 11.68 -42.60 27.17
C VAL A 6 10.43 -42.86 28.04
N GLU A 7 10.04 -44.12 28.24
CA GLU A 7 8.88 -44.47 29.08
C GLU A 7 9.13 -44.27 30.58
N LEU A 8 10.38 -44.34 31.03
CA LEU A 8 10.76 -44.20 32.45
C LEU A 8 10.80 -42.73 32.93
N GLN A 9 10.82 -41.75 32.02
CA GLN A 9 10.71 -40.33 32.37
C GLN A 9 9.25 -39.83 32.42
N LEU A 10 8.34 -40.46 31.68
CA LEU A 10 6.92 -40.06 31.63
C LEU A 10 6.12 -40.51 32.86
N GLN A 11 6.57 -41.52 33.60
CA GLN A 11 5.91 -41.97 34.84
C GLN A 11 6.26 -41.15 36.10
N ARG A 12 7.08 -40.08 36.00
CA ARG A 12 7.52 -39.28 37.17
C ARG A 12 6.79 -37.94 37.35
N LEU A 13 5.83 -37.59 36.50
CA LEU A 13 5.12 -36.31 36.56
C LEU A 13 3.63 -36.39 36.90
N GLU A 14 3.06 -37.59 37.00
CA GLU A 14 1.66 -37.79 37.40
C GLU A 14 1.60 -38.51 38.75
N GLY A 15 1.66 -37.77 39.86
CA GLY A 15 1.55 -38.42 41.16
C GLY A 15 1.82 -37.57 42.39
N THR A 16 1.11 -36.46 42.58
CA THR A 16 0.86 -35.94 43.93
C THR A 16 -0.38 -35.06 43.97
N ASN A 17 -1.33 -35.45 44.80
CA ASN A 17 -2.65 -34.85 44.94
C ASN A 17 -2.99 -34.82 46.43
N ILE A 18 -3.02 -33.66 47.13
CA ILE A 18 -3.67 -33.51 48.46
C ILE A 18 -4.15 -32.05 48.72
N ASN A 19 -5.49 -31.90 48.75
CA ASN A 19 -6.42 -31.11 49.60
C ASN A 19 -6.25 -29.61 49.95
N SER A 20 -7.22 -28.84 49.44
CA SER A 20 -8.26 -27.99 50.09
C SER A 20 -7.99 -27.24 51.42
N THR A 21 -8.24 -25.92 51.39
CA THR A 21 -9.12 -25.18 52.34
C THR A 21 -9.60 -23.87 51.71
N GLU A 22 -10.89 -23.57 51.89
CA GLU A 22 -11.66 -22.42 51.40
C GLU A 22 -11.25 -21.07 52.05
N ALA A 23 -11.37 -19.97 51.29
CA ALA A 23 -11.75 -18.66 51.82
C ALA A 23 -12.28 -17.76 50.68
N ASP A 24 -13.50 -17.27 50.87
CA ASP A 24 -14.27 -16.37 50.00
C ASP A 24 -13.50 -15.11 49.57
N ILE A 25 -13.58 -14.75 48.28
CA ILE A 25 -13.41 -13.36 47.83
C ILE A 25 -14.42 -13.08 46.71
N HIS A 26 -15.19 -12.01 46.92
CA HIS A 26 -16.23 -11.45 46.07
C HIS A 26 -15.91 -11.40 44.57
N LEU A 27 -16.88 -11.84 43.77
CA LEU A 27 -17.03 -11.45 42.37
C LEU A 27 -17.51 -9.99 42.33
N ASP A 28 -16.60 -9.06 42.04
CA ASP A 28 -16.97 -7.74 41.54
C ASP A 28 -16.74 -7.73 40.03
N GLY A 29 -17.82 -7.46 39.30
CA GLY A 29 -17.84 -7.36 37.85
C GLY A 29 -17.21 -6.06 37.41
N GLY A 30 -15.90 -6.07 37.20
CA GLY A 30 -15.21 -5.05 36.42
C GLY A 30 -15.36 -5.37 34.94
N ALA A 31 -16.16 -4.59 34.23
CA ALA A 31 -16.16 -4.55 32.79
C ALA A 31 -14.71 -4.33 32.32
N GLY A 32 -14.13 -5.35 31.68
CA GLY A 32 -12.93 -5.17 30.89
C GLY A 32 -13.30 -4.21 29.77
N GLU A 33 -12.80 -2.98 29.87
CA GLU A 33 -12.66 -2.11 28.72
C GLU A 33 -11.86 -2.92 27.70
N GLU A 34 -12.52 -3.40 26.65
CA GLU A 34 -11.84 -3.89 25.46
C GLU A 34 -10.93 -2.74 25.02
N GLU A 35 -9.62 -2.91 25.18
CA GLU A 35 -8.65 -2.04 24.53
C GLU A 35 -8.98 -2.14 23.04
N GLU A 36 -9.66 -1.12 22.50
CA GLU A 36 -9.75 -0.92 21.07
C GLU A 36 -8.31 -0.90 20.57
N GLU A 37 -7.84 -2.02 20.01
CA GLU A 37 -6.58 -2.07 19.29
C GLU A 37 -6.64 -0.93 18.28
N LEU A 38 -5.84 0.12 18.52
CA LEU A 38 -5.73 1.32 17.71
C LEU A 38 -5.21 0.90 16.33
N ASN A 39 -6.10 0.40 15.49
CA ASN A 39 -5.85 -0.12 14.15
C ASN A 39 -5.76 1.05 13.14
N GLY A 40 -4.91 2.02 13.46
CA GLY A 40 -4.66 3.22 12.67
C GLY A 40 -3.42 3.98 13.19
N PRO A 41 -2.86 4.90 12.40
CA PRO A 41 -1.67 5.64 12.81
C PRO A 41 -1.95 6.53 14.01
N LEU A 42 -0.91 6.77 14.82
CA LEU A 42 -1.02 7.70 15.93
C LEU A 42 -1.09 9.13 15.39
N LEU A 43 -2.13 9.87 15.77
CA LEU A 43 -2.30 11.25 15.31
C LEU A 43 -1.27 12.19 15.94
N ILE A 44 -0.81 13.17 15.15
CA ILE A 44 0.23 14.11 15.58
C ILE A 44 -0.17 14.95 16.80
N GLU A 45 -1.47 15.14 17.06
CA GLU A 45 -1.99 15.78 18.28
C GLU A 45 -1.47 15.14 19.58
N GLN A 46 -1.18 13.84 19.58
CA GLN A 46 -0.66 13.17 20.76
C GLN A 46 0.77 13.63 21.14
N LEU A 47 1.46 14.35 20.26
CA LEU A 47 2.73 15.01 20.60
C LEU A 47 2.53 16.30 21.38
N GLU A 48 1.31 16.83 21.52
CA GLU A 48 1.08 18.02 22.33
C GLU A 48 1.43 17.79 23.80
N GLY A 49 2.17 18.73 24.37
CA GLY A 49 2.77 18.56 25.70
C GLY A 49 4.29 18.51 25.61
N ASN A 50 4.95 18.38 26.76
CA ASN A 50 6.42 18.38 26.85
C ASN A 50 7.09 19.50 26.04
N GLY A 51 6.48 20.69 25.93
CA GLY A 51 7.01 21.84 25.18
C GLY A 51 6.81 21.82 23.66
N VAL A 52 6.03 20.86 23.13
CA VAL A 52 5.38 20.96 21.82
C VAL A 52 4.00 21.58 22.03
N THR A 53 3.67 22.62 21.27
CA THR A 53 2.42 23.38 21.44
C THR A 53 1.43 23.08 20.32
N ALA A 54 0.12 23.25 20.54
CA ALA A 54 -0.88 23.22 19.47
C ALA A 54 -0.54 24.10 18.25
N SER A 55 0.14 25.24 18.47
CA SER A 55 0.60 26.10 17.36
C SER A 55 1.68 25.43 16.51
N ASP A 56 2.56 24.65 17.13
CA ASP A 56 3.59 23.89 16.42
C ASP A 56 2.95 22.72 15.66
N ILE A 57 2.00 22.01 16.27
CA ILE A 57 1.20 20.96 15.61
C ILE A 57 0.49 21.51 14.37
N LYS A 58 -0.17 22.67 14.49
CA LYS A 58 -0.86 23.30 13.35
C LYS A 58 0.08 23.63 12.19
N LYS A 59 1.31 24.06 12.46
CA LYS A 59 2.32 24.33 11.42
C LYS A 59 2.80 23.06 10.74
N LEU A 60 2.98 21.98 11.52
CA LEU A 60 3.35 20.67 10.99
C LEU A 60 2.23 20.11 10.09
N LYS A 61 0.97 20.20 10.52
CA LYS A 61 -0.18 19.82 9.70
C LYS A 61 -0.26 20.58 8.39
N SER A 62 0.01 21.89 8.39
CA SER A 62 0.02 22.67 7.14
C SER A 62 1.09 22.26 6.13
N GLU A 63 2.09 21.49 6.55
CA GLU A 63 3.15 20.94 5.70
C GLU A 63 2.97 19.43 5.42
N GLY A 64 1.81 18.86 5.75
CA GLY A 64 1.45 17.46 5.44
C GLY A 64 1.90 16.42 6.47
N PHE A 65 2.22 16.85 7.70
CA PHE A 65 2.48 15.95 8.83
C PHE A 65 1.23 15.78 9.69
N HIS A 66 0.56 14.65 9.55
CA HIS A 66 -0.71 14.36 10.26
C HIS A 66 -0.59 13.27 11.34
N THR A 67 0.51 12.52 11.33
CA THR A 67 0.75 11.38 12.24
C THR A 67 2.10 11.50 12.95
N ILE A 68 2.31 10.69 13.98
CA ILE A 68 3.58 10.63 14.71
C ILE A 68 4.66 9.94 13.85
N GLU A 69 4.28 8.91 13.11
CA GLU A 69 5.12 8.19 12.15
C GLU A 69 5.70 9.15 11.10
N SER A 70 4.88 10.08 10.59
CA SER A 70 5.33 11.10 9.63
C SER A 70 6.47 11.97 10.17
N ILE A 71 6.47 12.25 11.47
CA ILE A 71 7.53 12.99 12.16
C ILE A 71 8.73 12.09 12.40
N ALA A 72 8.52 10.90 12.96
CA ALA A 72 9.56 9.93 13.31
C ALA A 72 10.42 9.52 12.09
N TYR A 73 9.80 9.36 10.93
CA TYR A 73 10.48 8.96 9.69
C TYR A 73 11.13 10.13 8.95
N THR A 74 10.83 11.37 9.35
CA THR A 74 11.31 12.56 8.66
C THR A 74 12.65 13.05 9.22
N PRO A 75 13.68 13.25 8.37
CA PRO A 75 14.93 13.84 8.83
C PRO A 75 14.71 15.21 9.48
N ARG A 76 15.36 15.44 10.63
CA ARG A 76 15.29 16.72 11.37
C ARG A 76 15.48 17.95 10.50
N ARG A 77 16.38 17.88 9.50
CA ARG A 77 16.62 18.98 8.54
C ARG A 77 15.39 19.41 7.76
N HIS A 78 14.45 18.51 7.47
CA HIS A 78 13.20 18.83 6.79
C HIS A 78 12.17 19.40 7.78
N LEU A 79 12.15 18.94 9.02
CA LEU A 79 11.29 19.57 10.05
C LEU A 79 11.66 21.04 10.27
N MET A 80 12.94 21.39 10.13
CA MET A 80 13.41 22.78 10.20
C MET A 80 13.01 23.65 8.99
N THR A 81 12.55 23.07 7.87
CA THR A 81 12.03 23.88 6.75
C THR A 81 10.61 24.38 7.03
N VAL A 82 9.92 23.80 8.02
CA VAL A 82 8.59 24.24 8.45
C VAL A 82 8.71 25.62 9.10
N LYS A 83 8.00 26.60 8.54
CA LYS A 83 8.09 27.99 9.02
C LYS A 83 7.71 28.11 10.49
N GLY A 84 8.65 28.57 11.31
CA GLY A 84 8.42 28.80 12.75
C GLY A 84 8.73 27.60 13.64
N ILE A 85 9.36 26.55 13.09
CA ILE A 85 9.99 25.47 13.84
C ILE A 85 11.50 25.74 13.91
N SER A 86 12.02 26.02 15.10
CA SER A 86 13.46 26.19 15.32
C SER A 86 14.17 24.84 15.44
N GLU A 87 15.50 24.82 15.38
CA GLU A 87 16.31 23.62 15.58
C GLU A 87 16.00 22.91 16.90
N ALA A 88 15.96 23.66 18.01
CA ALA A 88 15.61 23.13 19.33
C ALA A 88 14.20 22.52 19.37
N LYS A 89 13.23 23.12 18.64
CA LYS A 89 11.88 22.55 18.53
C LYS A 89 11.88 21.29 17.70
N ALA A 90 12.54 21.29 16.54
CA ALA A 90 12.63 20.12 15.67
C ALA A 90 13.26 18.92 16.39
N GLU A 91 14.32 19.16 17.18
CA GLU A 91 14.94 18.12 18.01
C GLU A 91 13.96 17.57 19.04
N LYS A 92 13.27 18.44 19.77
CA LYS A 92 12.29 18.02 20.78
C LYS A 92 11.14 17.22 20.18
N ILE A 93 10.54 17.72 19.10
CA ILE A 93 9.45 17.07 18.37
C ILE A 93 9.89 15.67 17.90
N SER A 94 11.10 15.55 17.35
CA SER A 94 11.64 14.26 16.89
C SER A 94 11.86 13.28 18.04
N LEU A 95 12.35 13.77 19.19
CA LEU A 95 12.59 12.94 20.37
C LEU A 95 11.29 12.43 20.99
N GLU A 96 10.25 13.26 21.06
CA GLU A 96 8.95 12.82 21.56
C GLU A 96 8.30 11.79 20.61
N ALA A 97 8.36 12.01 19.29
CA ALA A 97 7.86 11.05 18.31
C ALA A 97 8.58 9.69 18.36
N ALA A 98 9.91 9.70 18.52
CA ALA A 98 10.71 8.48 18.61
C ALA A 98 10.43 7.62 19.86
N LYS A 99 9.76 8.16 20.89
CA LYS A 99 9.31 7.36 22.05
C LYS A 99 8.07 6.53 21.77
N LEU A 100 7.27 6.97 20.79
CA LEU A 100 5.97 6.38 20.47
C LEU A 100 6.04 5.44 19.27
N VAL A 101 7.07 5.60 18.41
CA VAL A 101 7.27 4.76 17.23
C VAL A 101 8.46 3.81 17.45
N PRO A 102 8.29 2.49 17.25
CA PRO A 102 9.37 1.53 17.42
C PRO A 102 10.37 1.61 16.25
N LEU A 103 11.41 2.43 16.41
CA LEU A 103 12.47 2.65 15.40
C LEU A 103 13.72 1.75 15.59
N GLY A 104 13.69 0.84 16.58
CA GLY A 104 14.83 0.02 16.98
C GLY A 104 15.01 -1.26 16.17
N PHE A 105 16.08 -1.99 16.46
CA PHE A 105 16.27 -3.34 15.94
C PHE A 105 15.28 -4.32 16.58
N THR A 106 14.75 -5.22 15.76
CA THR A 106 13.93 -6.36 16.17
C THR A 106 14.49 -7.65 15.58
N THR A 107 14.03 -8.80 16.06
CA THR A 107 14.43 -10.10 15.52
C THR A 107 13.75 -10.35 14.17
N ALA A 108 14.40 -11.12 13.29
CA ALA A 108 13.80 -11.50 12.01
C ALA A 108 12.50 -12.31 12.18
N SER A 109 12.39 -13.10 13.26
CA SER A 109 11.19 -13.88 13.57
C SER A 109 10.00 -12.99 13.93
N GLU A 110 10.21 -11.95 14.75
CA GLU A 110 9.17 -10.99 15.10
C GLU A 110 8.73 -10.18 13.87
N PHE A 111 9.69 -9.75 13.04
CA PHE A 111 9.38 -9.08 11.78
C PHE A 111 8.59 -9.98 10.81
N HIS A 112 8.93 -11.28 10.73
CA HIS A 112 8.20 -12.23 9.91
C HIS A 112 6.74 -12.41 10.38
N SER A 113 6.52 -12.50 11.71
CA SER A 113 5.17 -12.58 12.28
C SER A 113 4.32 -11.38 11.88
N ARG A 114 4.85 -10.16 12.07
CA ARG A 114 4.16 -8.92 11.67
C ARG A 114 3.84 -8.90 10.17
N ARG A 115 4.76 -9.38 9.33
CA ARG A 115 4.53 -9.46 7.88
C ARG A 115 3.47 -10.49 7.49
N SER A 116 3.32 -11.57 8.25
CA SER A 116 2.28 -12.59 7.98
C SER A 116 0.87 -12.12 8.29
N GLU A 117 0.74 -11.04 9.07
CA GLU A 117 -0.52 -10.38 9.43
C GLU A 117 -0.89 -9.24 8.46
N LEU A 118 -0.03 -8.93 7.47
CA LEU A 118 -0.32 -7.89 6.49
C LEU A 118 -1.52 -8.28 5.62
N ILE A 119 -2.36 -7.29 5.35
CA ILE A 119 -3.53 -7.46 4.49
C ILE A 119 -3.07 -7.48 3.02
N CYS A 120 -3.68 -8.37 2.24
CA CYS A 120 -3.53 -8.42 0.79
C CYS A 120 -4.89 -8.19 0.13
N LEU A 121 -4.96 -7.22 -0.79
CA LEU A 121 -6.20 -6.90 -1.49
C LEU A 121 -6.36 -7.82 -2.71
N THR A 122 -7.46 -8.58 -2.78
CA THR A 122 -7.76 -9.44 -3.93
C THR A 122 -7.86 -8.62 -5.22
N THR A 123 -7.28 -9.13 -6.30
CA THR A 123 -7.41 -8.56 -7.63
C THR A 123 -8.73 -8.95 -8.32
N GLY A 124 -9.53 -9.81 -7.70
CA GLY A 124 -10.76 -10.39 -8.27
C GLY A 124 -10.53 -11.59 -9.20
N SER A 125 -9.29 -12.05 -9.35
CA SER A 125 -8.92 -13.24 -10.13
C SER A 125 -8.08 -14.15 -9.26
N LYS A 126 -8.51 -15.41 -9.09
CA LYS A 126 -7.79 -16.37 -8.26
C LYS A 126 -6.41 -16.66 -8.82
N GLN A 127 -6.26 -16.66 -10.14
CA GLN A 127 -4.95 -16.88 -10.79
C GLN A 127 -3.98 -15.73 -10.49
N LEU A 128 -4.45 -14.47 -10.54
CA LEU A 128 -3.63 -13.32 -10.18
C LEU A 128 -3.30 -13.30 -8.69
N ASP A 129 -4.28 -13.57 -7.82
CA ASP A 129 -4.05 -13.62 -6.37
C ASP A 129 -3.03 -14.73 -6.02
N THR A 130 -3.13 -15.89 -6.67
CA THR A 130 -2.16 -16.99 -6.50
C THR A 130 -0.77 -16.58 -6.98
N LEU A 131 -0.66 -15.91 -8.12
CA LEU A 131 0.60 -15.38 -8.64
C LEU A 131 1.25 -14.42 -7.63
N LEU A 132 0.44 -13.58 -6.98
CA LEU A 132 0.89 -12.56 -6.04
C LEU A 132 1.05 -13.05 -4.59
N GLY A 133 0.72 -14.31 -4.30
CA GLY A 133 0.77 -14.84 -2.93
C GLY A 133 -0.34 -14.32 -2.01
N GLY A 134 -1.50 -13.95 -2.57
CA GLY A 134 -2.69 -13.52 -1.83
C GLY A 134 -3.37 -12.27 -2.38
N GLY A 135 -2.68 -11.50 -3.24
CA GLY A 135 -3.20 -10.26 -3.82
C GLY A 135 -2.19 -9.12 -3.73
N ILE A 136 -2.67 -7.87 -3.74
CA ILE A 136 -1.82 -6.68 -3.62
C ILE A 136 -1.49 -6.43 -2.15
N GLU A 137 -0.22 -6.59 -1.77
CA GLU A 137 0.29 -6.40 -0.40
C GLU A 137 0.18 -4.92 0.06
N THR A 138 -0.41 -4.69 1.24
CA THR A 138 -0.42 -3.37 1.91
C THR A 138 0.95 -2.99 2.48
N GLY A 139 1.20 -1.70 2.69
CA GLY A 139 2.49 -1.21 3.21
C GLY A 139 3.61 -1.21 2.16
N SER A 140 3.26 -1.37 0.87
CA SER A 140 4.22 -1.40 -0.23
C SER A 140 3.69 -0.74 -1.49
N ILE A 141 4.58 -0.43 -2.43
CA ILE A 141 4.23 0.08 -3.75
C ILE A 141 4.27 -1.06 -4.77
N THR A 142 3.14 -1.28 -5.43
CA THR A 142 3.01 -2.17 -6.59
C THR A 142 2.91 -1.35 -7.89
N GLU A 143 3.88 -1.52 -8.79
CA GLU A 143 3.86 -0.93 -10.13
C GLU A 143 3.22 -1.90 -11.14
N VAL A 144 2.23 -1.44 -11.89
CA VAL A 144 1.65 -2.17 -13.02
C VAL A 144 1.95 -1.45 -14.32
N PHE A 145 2.76 -2.05 -15.19
CA PHE A 145 3.15 -1.44 -16.45
C PHE A 145 2.85 -2.30 -17.66
N GLY A 146 2.65 -1.66 -18.81
CA GLY A 146 2.34 -2.35 -20.06
C GLY A 146 1.81 -1.41 -21.12
N GLU A 147 1.57 -1.95 -22.30
CA GLU A 147 1.06 -1.18 -23.44
C GLU A 147 -0.35 -0.65 -23.22
N PHE A 148 -0.82 0.20 -24.13
CA PHE A 148 -2.22 0.60 -24.15
C PHE A 148 -3.13 -0.64 -24.31
N ARG A 149 -4.31 -0.61 -23.67
CA ARG A 149 -5.31 -1.70 -23.67
C ARG A 149 -4.89 -3.03 -23.03
N THR A 150 -3.84 -3.06 -22.21
CA THR A 150 -3.43 -4.28 -21.48
C THR A 150 -4.18 -4.52 -20.17
N GLY A 151 -5.04 -3.59 -19.73
CA GLY A 151 -5.90 -3.81 -18.55
C GLY A 151 -5.49 -3.07 -17.27
N LYS A 152 -4.46 -2.21 -17.30
CA LYS A 152 -3.97 -1.45 -16.13
C LYS A 152 -5.09 -0.71 -15.37
N SER A 153 -5.79 0.22 -16.02
CA SER A 153 -6.91 0.93 -15.40
C SER A 153 -8.10 0.02 -15.05
N GLN A 154 -8.23 -1.16 -15.68
CA GLN A 154 -9.29 -2.12 -15.34
C GLN A 154 -8.99 -2.82 -14.01
N LEU A 155 -7.72 -3.15 -13.76
CA LEU A 155 -7.27 -3.60 -12.45
C LEU A 155 -7.51 -2.50 -11.40
N CYS A 156 -7.12 -1.25 -11.68
CA CYS A 156 -7.35 -0.13 -10.76
C CYS A 156 -8.84 0.03 -10.38
N HIS A 157 -9.75 0.03 -11.36
CA HIS A 157 -11.19 0.08 -11.06
C HIS A 157 -11.68 -1.11 -10.22
N THR A 158 -11.14 -2.30 -10.46
CA THR A 158 -11.50 -3.50 -9.68
C THR A 158 -11.02 -3.37 -8.23
N LEU A 159 -9.77 -2.96 -8.04
CA LEU A 159 -9.18 -2.75 -6.72
C LEU A 159 -9.88 -1.64 -5.92
N SER A 160 -10.36 -0.58 -6.59
CA SER A 160 -11.16 0.47 -5.94
C SER A 160 -12.44 -0.05 -5.28
N VAL A 161 -12.95 -1.21 -5.71
CA VAL A 161 -14.09 -1.89 -5.10
C VAL A 161 -13.63 -2.97 -4.14
N THR A 162 -12.70 -3.86 -4.54
CA THR A 162 -12.29 -4.99 -3.69
C THR A 162 -11.60 -4.56 -2.40
N CYS A 163 -10.94 -3.39 -2.38
CA CYS A 163 -10.33 -2.84 -1.18
C CYS A 163 -11.33 -2.49 -0.05
N GLN A 164 -12.61 -2.34 -0.40
CA GLN A 164 -13.71 -2.04 0.52
C GLN A 164 -14.35 -3.29 1.13
N LEU A 165 -14.05 -4.47 0.58
CA LEU A 165 -14.62 -5.73 1.07
C LEU A 165 -14.12 -6.03 2.49
N PRO A 166 -14.88 -6.86 3.23
CA PRO A 166 -14.40 -7.50 4.45
C PRO A 166 -13.05 -8.22 4.27
N ILE A 167 -12.25 -8.28 5.34
CA ILE A 167 -10.91 -8.92 5.30
C ILE A 167 -11.01 -10.41 4.96
N ASP A 168 -12.05 -11.10 5.45
CA ASP A 168 -12.31 -12.52 5.16
C ASP A 168 -12.68 -12.78 3.68
N MET A 169 -13.06 -11.75 2.94
CA MET A 169 -13.28 -11.76 1.49
C MET A 169 -12.07 -11.26 0.68
N GLY A 170 -10.93 -11.02 1.32
CA GLY A 170 -9.72 -10.49 0.69
C GLY A 170 -9.77 -8.98 0.42
N GLY A 171 -10.61 -8.23 1.14
CA GLY A 171 -10.58 -6.77 1.16
C GLY A 171 -9.76 -6.20 2.31
N GLY A 172 -9.83 -4.88 2.48
CA GLY A 172 -9.11 -4.16 3.55
C GLY A 172 -10.00 -3.33 4.46
N GLU A 173 -11.33 -3.44 4.32
CA GLU A 173 -12.33 -2.69 5.08
C GLU A 173 -12.04 -1.18 5.11
N GLY A 174 -11.55 -0.64 3.99
CA GLY A 174 -11.10 0.73 3.89
C GLY A 174 -11.59 1.41 2.62
N LYS A 175 -11.59 2.75 2.65
CA LYS A 175 -11.88 3.58 1.49
C LYS A 175 -10.73 3.55 0.47
N CYS A 176 -10.99 4.02 -0.74
CA CYS A 176 -10.01 4.14 -1.82
C CYS A 176 -9.70 5.61 -2.12
N LEU A 177 -8.43 5.95 -2.31
CA LEU A 177 -7.98 7.18 -2.94
C LEU A 177 -7.56 6.90 -4.39
N TYR A 178 -8.03 7.71 -5.33
CA TYR A 178 -7.72 7.57 -6.75
C TYR A 178 -7.24 8.89 -7.34
N ILE A 179 -5.95 8.95 -7.69
CA ILE A 179 -5.34 10.07 -8.41
C ILE A 179 -5.26 9.70 -9.88
N ASP A 180 -6.10 10.34 -10.70
CA ASP A 180 -6.15 10.16 -12.15
C ASP A 180 -5.41 11.30 -12.86
N THR A 181 -4.47 10.94 -13.72
CA THR A 181 -3.75 11.88 -14.56
C THR A 181 -4.23 11.86 -16.02
N GLU A 182 -4.81 10.74 -16.47
CA GLU A 182 -5.19 10.51 -17.87
C GLU A 182 -6.65 10.84 -18.17
N GLY A 183 -7.53 10.81 -17.17
CA GLY A 183 -8.97 11.08 -17.34
C GLY A 183 -9.78 9.87 -17.74
N THR A 184 -9.29 8.69 -17.40
CA THR A 184 -9.86 7.41 -17.78
C THR A 184 -10.70 6.81 -16.67
N PHE A 185 -10.78 7.45 -15.49
CA PHE A 185 -11.67 7.03 -14.43
C PHE A 185 -13.13 7.10 -14.87
N ARG A 186 -13.87 6.00 -14.72
CA ARG A 186 -15.29 5.91 -15.11
C ARG A 186 -16.09 5.28 -13.96
N PRO A 187 -16.82 6.07 -13.16
CA PRO A 187 -17.60 5.56 -12.02
C PRO A 187 -18.55 4.42 -12.37
N ASN A 188 -19.16 4.42 -13.57
CA ASN A 188 -20.04 3.33 -14.01
C ASN A 188 -19.35 1.96 -14.04
N ARG A 189 -18.01 1.91 -14.18
CA ARG A 189 -17.25 0.65 -14.06
C ARG A 189 -17.26 0.11 -12.63
N LEU A 190 -17.27 0.97 -11.62
CA LEU A 190 -17.31 0.56 -10.22
C LEU A 190 -18.68 -0.02 -9.86
N VAL A 191 -19.76 0.50 -10.45
CA VAL A 191 -21.13 0.00 -10.23
C VAL A 191 -21.24 -1.49 -10.60
N SER A 192 -20.83 -1.86 -11.81
CA SER A 192 -20.90 -3.26 -12.25
C SER A 192 -19.99 -4.20 -11.44
N ILE A 193 -18.87 -3.69 -10.94
CA ILE A 193 -17.95 -4.45 -10.08
C ILE A 193 -18.53 -4.59 -8.67
N ALA A 194 -19.15 -3.54 -8.13
CA ALA A 194 -19.81 -3.57 -6.81
C ALA A 194 -20.96 -4.58 -6.79
N GLU A 195 -21.78 -4.60 -7.85
CA GLU A 195 -22.86 -5.58 -8.03
C GLU A 195 -22.36 -7.02 -7.98
N ARG A 196 -21.21 -7.32 -8.61
CA ARG A 196 -20.58 -8.64 -8.57
C ARG A 196 -20.24 -9.10 -7.16
N TYR A 197 -19.86 -8.18 -6.28
CA TYR A 197 -19.53 -8.48 -4.88
C TYR A 197 -20.70 -8.27 -3.92
N GLY A 198 -21.91 -7.95 -4.42
CA GLY A 198 -23.09 -7.70 -3.58
C GLY A 198 -23.01 -6.42 -2.75
N LEU A 199 -22.15 -5.48 -3.11
CA LEU A 199 -22.05 -4.18 -2.45
C LEU A 199 -23.12 -3.22 -2.98
N ASN A 200 -23.59 -2.31 -2.12
CA ASN A 200 -24.41 -1.19 -2.58
C ASN A 200 -23.55 -0.25 -3.44
N ALA A 201 -23.98 -0.03 -4.68
CA ALA A 201 -23.21 0.76 -5.64
C ALA A 201 -23.00 2.22 -5.20
N ASN A 202 -23.98 2.85 -4.55
CA ASN A 202 -23.86 4.25 -4.10
C ASN A 202 -22.85 4.37 -2.95
N ASP A 203 -22.97 3.48 -1.96
CA ASP A 203 -22.05 3.45 -0.82
C ASP A 203 -20.62 3.14 -1.30
N CYS A 204 -20.48 2.22 -2.26
CA CYS A 204 -19.21 1.88 -2.89
C CYS A 204 -18.59 3.09 -3.61
N LEU A 205 -19.39 3.92 -4.26
CA LEU A 205 -18.92 5.13 -4.95
C LEU A 205 -18.52 6.24 -3.96
N ASP A 206 -19.31 6.43 -2.89
CA ASP A 206 -19.05 7.42 -1.84
C ASP A 206 -17.75 7.11 -1.06
N ASN A 207 -17.36 5.84 -1.02
CA ASN A 207 -16.10 5.37 -0.43
C ASN A 207 -14.87 5.52 -1.35
N VAL A 208 -15.00 6.09 -2.55
CA VAL A 208 -13.89 6.37 -3.47
C VAL A 208 -13.66 7.87 -3.60
N ALA A 209 -12.57 8.35 -2.99
CA ALA A 209 -12.11 9.72 -3.14
C ALA A 209 -11.30 9.87 -4.45
N TYR A 210 -11.85 10.63 -5.40
CA TYR A 210 -11.24 10.85 -6.71
C TYR A 210 -10.65 12.25 -6.85
N ALA A 211 -9.43 12.35 -7.40
CA ALA A 211 -8.81 13.60 -7.78
C ALA A 211 -8.18 13.52 -9.18
N ARG A 212 -8.43 14.54 -10.01
CA ARG A 212 -7.79 14.71 -11.32
C ARG A 212 -6.55 15.60 -11.17
N ALA A 213 -5.36 15.05 -11.40
CA ALA A 213 -4.14 15.86 -11.48
C ALA A 213 -3.96 16.40 -12.91
N TYR A 214 -3.49 17.65 -13.01
CA TYR A 214 -3.36 18.37 -14.29
C TYR A 214 -1.91 18.76 -14.64
N ASN A 215 -1.00 18.67 -13.67
CA ASN A 215 0.43 18.87 -13.82
C ASN A 215 1.19 18.13 -12.70
N ALA A 216 2.50 17.94 -12.86
CA ALA A 216 3.33 17.16 -11.94
C ALA A 216 3.40 17.75 -10.52
N GLU A 217 3.35 19.07 -10.38
CA GLU A 217 3.34 19.73 -9.06
C GLU A 217 2.01 19.49 -8.33
N HIS A 218 0.89 19.65 -9.02
CA HIS A 218 -0.44 19.36 -8.50
C HIS A 218 -0.55 17.89 -8.08
N GLN A 219 -0.02 16.96 -8.88
CA GLN A 219 0.02 15.54 -8.54
C GLN A 219 0.70 15.31 -7.17
N LEU A 220 1.85 15.94 -6.92
CA LEU A 220 2.55 15.86 -5.63
C LEU A 220 1.74 16.50 -4.49
N ASN A 221 1.11 17.65 -4.73
CA ASN A 221 0.31 18.34 -3.71
C ASN A 221 -0.93 17.53 -3.29
N LEU A 222 -1.52 16.75 -4.21
CA LEU A 222 -2.63 15.84 -3.88
C LEU A 222 -2.23 14.78 -2.84
N LEU A 223 -0.95 14.40 -2.75
CA LEU A 223 -0.50 13.46 -1.70
C LEU A 223 -0.54 14.08 -0.29
N ASN A 224 -0.41 15.40 -0.17
CA ASN A 224 -0.55 16.07 1.12
C ASN A 224 -2.03 16.07 1.57
N LEU A 225 -2.94 16.36 0.63
CA LEU A 225 -4.38 16.24 0.89
C LEU A 225 -4.79 14.80 1.19
N ALA A 226 -4.18 13.82 0.50
CA ALA A 226 -4.39 12.42 0.79
C ALA A 226 -3.99 12.06 2.23
N ALA A 227 -2.85 12.57 2.72
CA ALA A 227 -2.42 12.36 4.11
C ALA A 227 -3.42 12.94 5.13
N GLU A 228 -3.99 14.12 4.84
CA GLU A 228 -5.04 14.73 5.66
C GLU A 228 -6.29 13.84 5.72
N MET A 229 -6.77 13.37 4.56
CA MET A 229 -7.94 12.49 4.49
C MET A 229 -7.71 11.16 5.20
N MET A 230 -6.52 10.57 5.08
CA MET A 230 -6.17 9.31 5.74
C MET A 230 -6.02 9.44 7.27
N ALA A 231 -5.78 10.64 7.78
CA ALA A 231 -5.78 10.89 9.22
C ALA A 231 -7.20 11.01 9.81
N GLU A 232 -8.21 11.33 8.99
CA GLU A 232 -9.60 11.47 9.42
C GLU A 232 -10.43 10.19 9.21
N SER A 233 -10.06 9.37 8.23
CA SER A 233 -10.80 8.16 7.85
C SER A 233 -9.83 7.06 7.44
N ARG A 234 -10.22 5.80 7.69
CA ARG A 234 -9.46 4.63 7.25
C ARG A 234 -9.54 4.46 5.73
N PHE A 235 -8.38 4.43 5.08
CA PHE A 235 -8.20 4.01 3.69
C PHE A 235 -7.42 2.71 3.67
N SER A 236 -7.63 1.89 2.64
CA SER A 236 -6.87 0.65 2.42
C SER A 236 -6.04 0.69 1.14
N LEU A 237 -6.37 1.62 0.22
CA LEU A 237 -5.77 1.68 -1.11
C LEU A 237 -5.58 3.13 -1.59
N LEU A 238 -4.40 3.41 -2.15
CA LEU A 238 -4.11 4.60 -2.95
C LEU A 238 -3.69 4.18 -4.37
N ILE A 239 -4.43 4.64 -5.37
CA ILE A 239 -4.12 4.43 -6.79
C ILE A 239 -3.59 5.73 -7.41
N VAL A 240 -2.54 5.61 -8.22
CA VAL A 240 -2.05 6.67 -9.12
C VAL A 240 -2.06 6.15 -10.56
N ASP A 241 -3.03 6.58 -11.36
CA ASP A 241 -3.22 6.14 -12.76
C ASP A 241 -3.10 7.32 -13.73
N SER A 242 -1.99 7.53 -14.42
CA SER A 242 -0.67 6.88 -14.31
C SER A 242 0.39 7.79 -13.71
N ILE A 243 1.44 7.20 -13.16
CA ILE A 243 2.55 7.90 -12.47
C ILE A 243 3.34 8.84 -13.39
N MET A 244 3.53 8.48 -14.67
CA MET A 244 4.45 9.18 -15.57
C MET A 244 3.78 10.05 -16.63
N SER A 245 2.45 10.08 -16.77
CA SER A 245 1.80 10.79 -17.87
C SER A 245 2.10 12.30 -17.88
N LEU A 246 1.94 12.99 -16.74
CA LEU A 246 2.18 14.43 -16.59
C LEU A 246 3.67 14.75 -16.64
N TYR A 247 4.52 13.90 -16.04
CA TYR A 247 5.98 14.05 -16.09
C TYR A 247 6.57 13.98 -17.51
N ARG A 248 5.86 13.38 -18.47
CA ARG A 248 6.31 13.33 -19.87
C ARG A 248 6.04 14.63 -20.62
N THR A 249 5.01 15.36 -20.25
CA THR A 249 4.61 16.61 -20.91
C THR A 249 5.24 17.82 -20.25
N ASP A 250 5.34 17.80 -18.92
CA ASP A 250 5.78 18.95 -18.13
C ASP A 250 7.31 19.12 -18.15
N TYR A 251 8.04 18.02 -18.37
CA TYR A 251 9.50 18.01 -18.46
C TYR A 251 9.95 17.55 -19.85
N ALA A 252 10.29 18.50 -20.71
CA ALA A 252 10.58 18.23 -22.11
C ALA A 252 12.08 18.16 -22.41
N GLY A 253 12.47 17.16 -23.22
CA GLY A 253 13.84 17.02 -23.71
C GLY A 253 14.86 16.53 -22.67
N ARG A 254 16.12 16.40 -23.10
CA ARG A 254 17.19 15.82 -22.28
C ARG A 254 17.69 16.77 -21.17
N GLY A 255 17.55 18.08 -21.34
CA GLY A 255 18.03 19.09 -20.38
C GLY A 255 17.29 19.05 -19.04
N GLU A 256 16.01 18.67 -19.05
CA GLU A 256 15.15 18.66 -17.86
C GLU A 256 15.08 17.28 -17.19
N LEU A 257 15.82 16.30 -17.73
CA LEU A 257 15.80 14.92 -17.23
C LEU A 257 16.16 14.85 -15.74
N SER A 258 17.17 15.60 -15.30
CA SER A 258 17.60 15.61 -13.89
C SER A 258 16.51 16.15 -12.95
N ALA A 259 15.86 17.26 -13.34
CA ALA A 259 14.77 17.86 -12.56
C ALA A 259 13.57 16.92 -12.49
N ARG A 260 13.19 16.31 -13.63
CA ARG A 260 12.14 15.29 -13.69
C ARG A 260 12.43 14.12 -12.76
N GLN A 261 13.63 13.54 -12.86
CA GLN A 261 14.04 12.40 -12.03
C GLN A 261 14.02 12.74 -10.54
N THR A 262 14.46 13.95 -10.15
CA THR A 262 14.42 14.42 -8.76
C THR A 262 12.98 14.56 -8.25
N SER A 263 12.09 15.13 -9.07
CA SER A 263 10.68 15.29 -8.74
C SER A 263 9.96 13.93 -8.61
N VAL A 264 10.18 13.01 -9.55
CA VAL A 264 9.65 11.63 -9.48
C VAL A 264 10.17 10.91 -8.23
N ALA A 265 11.45 11.05 -7.87
CA ALA A 265 11.98 10.46 -6.64
C ALA A 265 11.30 11.01 -5.38
N LYS A 266 11.03 12.32 -5.34
CA LYS A 266 10.27 12.94 -4.25
C LYS A 266 8.85 12.34 -4.17
N PHE A 267 8.18 12.21 -5.31
CA PHE A 267 6.84 11.63 -5.37
C PHE A 267 6.80 10.17 -4.90
N MET A 268 7.68 9.31 -5.43
CA MET A 268 7.77 7.90 -5.03
C MET A 268 8.10 7.74 -3.55
N ARG A 269 8.97 8.59 -2.99
CA ARG A 269 9.28 8.59 -1.57
C ARG A 269 8.08 9.01 -0.71
N THR A 270 7.29 9.99 -1.17
CA THR A 270 6.06 10.37 -0.46
C THR A 270 5.03 9.24 -0.49
N LEU A 271 4.87 8.54 -1.63
CA LEU A 271 4.01 7.36 -1.72
C LEU A 271 4.43 6.27 -0.72
N GLN A 272 5.72 5.93 -0.67
CA GLN A 272 6.21 4.90 0.27
C GLN A 272 5.96 5.33 1.72
N ARG A 273 6.20 6.60 2.04
CA ARG A 273 5.88 7.14 3.37
C ARG A 273 4.40 6.95 3.71
N LEU A 274 3.48 7.24 2.79
CA LEU A 274 2.04 7.05 3.04
C LEU A 274 1.71 5.56 3.25
N ALA A 275 2.35 4.65 2.52
CA ALA A 275 2.19 3.21 2.71
C ALA A 275 2.68 2.77 4.11
N ASP A 276 3.86 3.25 4.54
CA ASP A 276 4.45 2.93 5.86
C ASP A 276 3.65 3.54 7.02
N GLU A 277 3.13 4.75 6.82
CA GLU A 277 2.41 5.55 7.83
C GLU A 277 0.99 5.03 8.05
N PHE A 278 0.23 4.80 6.98
CA PHE A 278 -1.19 4.46 7.06
C PHE A 278 -1.46 2.97 6.84
N GLY A 279 -0.43 2.16 6.54
CA GLY A 279 -0.58 0.73 6.28
C GLY A 279 -1.40 0.41 5.03
N ILE A 280 -1.42 1.32 4.04
CA ILE A 280 -2.23 1.16 2.81
C ILE A 280 -1.46 0.44 1.71
N ALA A 281 -2.18 -0.20 0.79
CA ALA A 281 -1.62 -0.61 -0.49
C ALA A 281 -1.48 0.61 -1.40
N VAL A 282 -0.35 0.74 -2.09
CA VAL A 282 -0.15 1.77 -3.12
C VAL A 282 0.00 1.08 -4.47
N VAL A 283 -0.89 1.40 -5.41
CA VAL A 283 -0.83 0.89 -6.79
C VAL A 283 -0.59 2.03 -7.76
N ILE A 284 0.50 1.94 -8.50
CA ILE A 284 0.82 2.90 -9.55
C ILE A 284 0.73 2.21 -10.91
N THR A 285 0.12 2.87 -11.89
CA THR A 285 0.19 2.39 -13.28
C THR A 285 1.30 3.13 -14.02
N ASN A 286 1.94 2.43 -14.96
CA ASN A 286 2.97 3.02 -15.80
C ASN A 286 2.83 2.60 -17.26
N GLN A 287 3.36 3.42 -18.15
CA GLN A 287 3.38 3.19 -19.58
C GLN A 287 4.74 2.62 -20.00
N VAL A 288 4.78 2.01 -21.18
CA VAL A 288 6.02 1.52 -21.80
C VAL A 288 6.39 2.36 -23.00
N VAL A 289 7.69 2.43 -23.30
CA VAL A 289 8.25 3.01 -24.52
C VAL A 289 9.09 1.97 -25.26
N ALA A 290 9.09 2.06 -26.58
CA ALA A 290 10.00 1.28 -27.41
C ALA A 290 11.42 1.83 -27.27
N GLN A 291 12.41 0.94 -27.11
CA GLN A 291 13.81 1.28 -27.27
C GLN A 291 14.15 1.30 -28.75
N VAL A 292 14.67 2.43 -29.24
CA VAL A 292 15.03 2.63 -30.65
C VAL A 292 16.55 2.57 -30.88
N ASP A 293 17.32 2.02 -29.94
CA ASP A 293 18.76 1.86 -30.10
C ASP A 293 19.08 0.71 -31.09
N GLY A 294 19.67 1.08 -32.23
CA GLY A 294 19.74 0.29 -33.46
C GLY A 294 20.53 -1.03 -33.43
N MET A 295 21.08 -1.42 -32.29
CA MET A 295 21.76 -2.72 -32.09
C MET A 295 20.97 -3.67 -31.17
N SER A 296 20.03 -3.16 -30.37
CA SER A 296 19.25 -3.96 -29.41
C SER A 296 18.06 -4.67 -30.05
N GLY A 297 17.51 -4.11 -31.14
CA GLY A 297 16.35 -4.67 -31.83
C GLY A 297 16.61 -5.98 -32.60
N MET A 298 17.89 -6.34 -32.82
CA MET A 298 18.24 -7.57 -33.55
C MET A 298 18.27 -8.82 -32.67
N TYR A 299 18.38 -8.65 -31.35
CA TYR A 299 18.48 -9.74 -30.36
C TYR A 299 17.42 -9.67 -29.25
N ASN A 300 16.60 -8.61 -29.21
CA ASN A 300 15.50 -8.47 -28.27
C ASN A 300 14.15 -8.36 -29.02
N PRO A 301 13.35 -9.44 -29.08
CA PRO A 301 12.09 -9.46 -29.84
C PRO A 301 10.98 -8.56 -29.25
N ASP A 302 11.10 -8.07 -28.01
CA ASP A 302 10.17 -7.11 -27.40
C ASP A 302 10.95 -5.98 -26.69
N PRO A 303 11.46 -4.98 -27.45
CA PRO A 303 12.34 -3.94 -26.94
C PRO A 303 11.58 -2.85 -26.16
N LYS A 304 10.62 -3.23 -25.32
CA LYS A 304 9.81 -2.29 -24.54
C LYS A 304 10.33 -2.22 -23.12
N LYS A 305 10.41 -1.00 -22.59
CA LYS A 305 10.76 -0.76 -21.18
C LYS A 305 9.77 0.20 -20.52
N PRO A 306 9.48 0.01 -19.23
CA PRO A 306 8.69 0.97 -18.46
C PRO A 306 9.40 2.33 -18.39
N ILE A 307 8.59 3.40 -18.31
CA ILE A 307 9.08 4.78 -18.24
C ILE A 307 9.53 5.11 -16.80
N GLY A 308 10.43 6.08 -16.62
CA GLY A 308 10.89 6.55 -15.30
C GLY A 308 12.24 5.99 -14.87
N GLY A 309 12.72 4.94 -15.55
CA GLY A 309 14.06 4.38 -15.36
C GLY A 309 14.29 3.83 -13.95
N ASN A 310 15.53 3.92 -13.46
CA ASN A 310 15.96 3.27 -12.23
C ASN A 310 15.25 3.80 -10.97
N ILE A 311 14.75 5.03 -10.98
CA ILE A 311 14.09 5.61 -9.80
C ILE A 311 12.81 4.85 -9.48
N ILE A 312 11.93 4.66 -10.46
CA ILE A 312 10.70 3.87 -10.27
C ILE A 312 11.05 2.40 -10.05
N ALA A 313 12.03 1.87 -10.80
CA ALA A 313 12.44 0.48 -10.66
C ALA A 313 12.90 0.12 -9.25
N HIS A 314 13.68 0.97 -8.58
CA HIS A 314 14.15 0.72 -7.22
C HIS A 314 13.16 1.12 -6.12
N SER A 315 12.22 2.01 -6.43
CA SER A 315 11.24 2.48 -5.44
C SER A 315 9.96 1.63 -5.40
N SER A 316 9.71 0.82 -6.44
CA SER A 316 8.55 -0.07 -6.49
C SER A 316 8.96 -1.43 -5.93
N THR A 317 8.24 -1.93 -4.94
CA THR A 317 8.54 -3.20 -4.28
C THR A 317 8.21 -4.38 -5.17
N THR A 318 7.04 -4.35 -5.80
CA THR A 318 6.57 -5.38 -6.73
C THR A 318 6.22 -4.74 -8.06
N ARG A 319 6.65 -5.35 -9.18
CA ARG A 319 6.46 -4.81 -10.52
C ARG A 319 5.82 -5.85 -11.41
N LEU A 320 4.67 -5.52 -11.99
CA LEU A 320 3.84 -6.41 -12.80
C LEU A 320 3.84 -5.93 -14.25
N SER A 321 4.18 -6.83 -15.16
CA SER A 321 4.14 -6.59 -16.60
C SER A 321 2.84 -7.14 -17.19
N PHE A 322 2.01 -6.26 -17.74
CA PHE A 322 0.74 -6.61 -18.37
C PHE A 322 0.89 -6.64 -19.89
N LYS A 323 0.49 -7.76 -20.50
CA LYS A 323 0.47 -7.98 -21.94
C LYS A 323 -0.92 -8.36 -22.42
N LYS A 324 -1.23 -8.04 -23.69
CA LYS A 324 -2.50 -8.42 -24.31
C LYS A 324 -2.46 -9.90 -24.69
N GLY A 325 -3.46 -10.67 -24.24
CA GLY A 325 -3.69 -12.05 -24.67
C GLY A 325 -4.66 -12.15 -25.85
N ARG A 326 -5.32 -13.30 -25.99
CA ARG A 326 -6.39 -13.50 -26.99
C ARG A 326 -7.71 -12.91 -26.48
N ALA A 327 -8.44 -12.19 -27.34
CA ALA A 327 -9.73 -11.59 -27.01
C ALA A 327 -9.71 -10.77 -25.70
N GLU A 328 -10.53 -11.12 -24.70
CA GLU A 328 -10.61 -10.48 -23.38
C GLU A 328 -9.47 -10.84 -22.43
N THR A 329 -8.70 -11.89 -22.73
CA THR A 329 -7.61 -12.36 -21.86
C THR A 329 -6.38 -11.45 -21.92
N ARG A 330 -5.64 -11.42 -20.82
CA ARG A 330 -4.41 -10.67 -20.60
C ARG A 330 -3.43 -11.56 -19.85
N ILE A 331 -2.16 -11.28 -20.01
CA ILE A 331 -1.08 -12.00 -19.33
C ILE A 331 -0.45 -11.03 -18.34
N CYS A 332 -0.33 -11.47 -17.08
CA CYS A 332 0.45 -10.78 -16.05
C CYS A 332 1.72 -11.58 -15.80
N LYS A 333 2.88 -10.92 -15.83
CA LYS A 333 4.16 -11.49 -15.42
C LYS A 333 4.72 -10.69 -14.24
N ILE A 334 5.22 -11.37 -13.21
CA ILE A 334 6.06 -10.75 -12.18
C ILE A 334 7.38 -10.37 -12.83
N TYR A 335 7.64 -9.06 -12.90
CA TYR A 335 8.84 -8.49 -13.49
C TYR A 335 9.95 -8.31 -12.45
N ASP A 336 9.57 -7.96 -11.22
CA ASP A 336 10.48 -7.77 -10.09
C ASP A 336 9.67 -7.88 -8.79
N SER A 337 10.23 -8.57 -7.78
CA SER A 337 9.65 -8.70 -6.45
C SER A 337 10.71 -9.23 -5.48
N PRO A 338 10.74 -8.80 -4.22
CA PRO A 338 11.69 -9.30 -3.23
C PRO A 338 11.41 -10.75 -2.79
N CYS A 339 10.18 -11.22 -2.91
CA CYS A 339 9.75 -12.52 -2.36
C CYS A 339 9.07 -13.44 -3.39
N LEU A 340 8.51 -12.90 -4.47
CA LEU A 340 7.78 -13.69 -5.46
C LEU A 340 8.71 -14.14 -6.60
N PRO A 341 8.65 -15.42 -7.02
CA PRO A 341 9.44 -15.89 -8.14
C PRO A 341 8.92 -15.33 -9.47
N GLU A 342 9.83 -15.14 -10.44
CA GLU A 342 9.44 -14.80 -11.81
C GLU A 342 8.52 -15.88 -12.38
N SER A 343 7.26 -15.50 -12.60
CA SER A 343 6.21 -16.36 -13.13
C SER A 343 5.14 -15.51 -13.82
N GLU A 344 4.27 -16.16 -14.56
CA GLU A 344 3.18 -15.49 -15.28
C GLU A 344 1.86 -16.25 -15.13
N CYS A 345 0.76 -15.52 -15.23
CA CYS A 345 -0.58 -16.07 -15.25
C CYS A 345 -1.46 -15.35 -16.27
N VAL A 346 -2.63 -15.94 -16.56
CA VAL A 346 -3.63 -15.34 -17.45
C VAL A 346 -4.81 -14.86 -16.61
N PHE A 347 -5.30 -13.67 -16.91
CA PHE A 347 -6.54 -13.13 -16.37
C PHE A 347 -7.41 -12.59 -17.52
N ALA A 348 -8.65 -12.24 -17.24
CA ALA A 348 -9.58 -11.69 -18.22
C ALA A 348 -10.23 -10.40 -17.73
N ILE A 349 -10.68 -9.60 -18.68
CA ILE A 349 -11.38 -8.33 -18.44
C ILE A 349 -12.84 -8.50 -18.85
N TYR A 350 -13.75 -8.34 -17.89
CA TYR A 350 -15.19 -8.43 -18.08
C TYR A 350 -15.90 -7.11 -17.74
N GLU A 351 -17.21 -7.09 -17.95
CA GLU A 351 -18.05 -5.94 -17.59
C GLU A 351 -18.06 -5.70 -16.07
N ASP A 352 -17.99 -6.75 -15.28
CA ASP A 352 -17.93 -6.77 -13.81
C ASP A 352 -16.50 -6.85 -13.26
N GLY A 353 -15.51 -6.41 -14.05
CA GLY A 353 -14.13 -6.19 -13.60
C GLY A 353 -13.12 -7.24 -14.06
N ILE A 354 -12.01 -7.36 -13.34
CA ILE A 354 -10.98 -8.39 -13.56
C ILE A 354 -11.46 -9.73 -13.00
N GLY A 355 -11.28 -10.81 -13.76
CA GLY A 355 -11.63 -12.17 -13.33
C GLY A 355 -10.74 -13.23 -13.96
N ASP A 356 -10.95 -14.48 -13.58
CA ASP A 356 -10.29 -15.62 -14.22
C ASP A 356 -10.86 -15.85 -15.63
N PRO A 357 -10.05 -16.30 -16.60
CA PRO A 357 -10.55 -16.66 -17.92
C PRO A 357 -11.65 -17.73 -17.81
N LYS A 358 -12.77 -17.51 -18.48
CA LYS A 358 -13.81 -18.52 -18.66
C LYS A 358 -13.20 -19.74 -19.35
N VAL A 359 -13.44 -20.93 -18.80
CA VAL A 359 -13.11 -22.17 -19.48
C VAL A 359 -14.02 -22.25 -20.71
N GLU A 360 -13.43 -22.37 -21.91
CA GLU A 360 -14.21 -22.73 -23.09
C GLU A 360 -14.70 -24.16 -22.86
N ASP A 361 -16.01 -24.34 -22.69
CA ASP A 361 -16.62 -25.67 -22.78
C ASP A 361 -16.44 -26.12 -24.24
N ASP A 362 -15.45 -26.98 -24.49
CA ASP A 362 -15.19 -27.62 -25.79
C ASP A 362 -16.37 -28.47 -26.30
#